data_AF-X5H3Y6-F1
#
_entry.id   AF-X5H3Y6-F1
#
_cell.length_a   1.000
_cell.length_b   1.000
_cell.length_c   1.000
_cell.angle_alpha   90.00
_cell.angle_beta   90.00
_cell.angle_gamma   90.00
#
_symmetry.space_group_name_H-M   'P 1'
#
loop_
_entity.id
_entity.type
_entity.pdbx_description
1 polymer ?
#
loop_
_entity_poly.entity_id
_entity_poly.type
_entity_poly.pdbx_seq_one_letter_code
_entity_poly.pdbx_strand_id
1 'polypeptide(L)'
;MQLTLLSYGNSRLALLPDKVVRYDKSLGLYYTVNPDVDSLINPDVESEFAKTLWRAKFNEYCIVSNTKIEEDVVFLYGNNLSGRPVYIICLYPVAHIRRLCQQGLILNDINLVSCGEFDESMLTLSPEEKTKDLFANITGMLDVSRRNSTSYLNRFDFFNSQGELFHEEYKTAVLRNAIVCQASGTQVFSMKLQ
;
A
#
# COMPACT_ATOMS: atom_id res chain seq x y z
N MET A 1 -6.56 -4.98 13.04
CA MET A 1 -7.13 -4.28 11.86
C MET A 1 -7.83 -5.33 11.00
N GLN A 2 -8.95 -5.03 10.33
CA GLN A 2 -9.56 -5.95 9.35
C GLN A 2 -10.08 -5.15 8.16
N LEU A 3 -9.46 -5.34 7.00
CA LEU A 3 -9.82 -4.68 5.75
C LEU A 3 -10.16 -5.74 4.70
N THR A 4 -11.17 -5.46 3.89
CA THR A 4 -11.56 -6.26 2.74
C THR A 4 -11.30 -5.47 1.48
N LEU A 5 -10.64 -6.10 0.52
CA LEU A 5 -10.25 -5.51 -0.74
C LEU A 5 -11.30 -5.82 -1.82
N LEU A 6 -11.88 -4.78 -2.40
CA LEU A 6 -12.86 -4.87 -3.47
C LEU A 6 -12.37 -4.04 -4.67
N SER A 7 -12.61 -4.52 -5.90
CA SER A 7 -12.67 -3.69 -7.11
C SER A 7 -13.59 -2.49 -6.90
N TYR A 8 -13.18 -1.35 -7.45
CA TYR A 8 -13.86 -0.08 -7.31
C TYR A 8 -13.76 0.76 -8.59
N GLY A 9 -14.89 1.15 -9.17
CA GLY A 9 -14.98 1.83 -10.45
C GLY A 9 -14.41 0.98 -11.59
N ASN A 10 -13.77 1.63 -12.56
CA ASN A 10 -13.31 0.99 -13.80
C ASN A 10 -11.92 0.34 -13.70
N SER A 11 -11.11 0.70 -12.70
CA SER A 11 -9.73 0.21 -12.58
C SER A 11 -9.08 0.45 -11.21
N ARG A 12 -9.85 0.85 -10.19
CA ARG A 12 -9.32 1.14 -8.86
C ARG A 12 -9.67 0.01 -7.90
N LEU A 13 -8.99 0.00 -6.77
CA LEU A 13 -9.26 -0.94 -5.69
C LEU A 13 -9.68 -0.15 -4.46
N ALA A 14 -10.54 -0.72 -3.64
CA ALA A 14 -10.96 -0.15 -2.38
C ALA A 14 -10.62 -1.13 -1.26
N LEU A 15 -9.73 -0.70 -0.36
CA LEU A 15 -9.54 -1.32 0.94
C LEU A 15 -10.60 -0.75 1.88
N LEU A 16 -11.56 -1.56 2.28
CA LEU A 16 -12.69 -1.14 3.10
C LEU A 16 -12.68 -1.85 4.45
N PRO A 17 -13.04 -1.19 5.56
CA PRO A 17 -13.17 -1.86 6.85
C PRO A 17 -14.15 -3.03 6.79
N ASP A 18 -13.78 -4.22 7.25
CA ASP A 18 -14.64 -5.43 7.11
C ASP A 18 -16.03 -5.22 7.74
N LYS A 19 -16.10 -4.42 8.82
CA LYS A 19 -17.36 -4.06 9.50
C LYS A 19 -18.39 -3.34 8.63
N VAL A 20 -17.96 -2.65 7.57
CA VAL A 20 -18.88 -1.94 6.66
C VAL A 20 -19.22 -2.79 5.44
N VAL A 21 -18.51 -3.89 5.22
CA VAL A 21 -18.63 -4.74 4.04
C VAL A 21 -19.57 -5.90 4.33
N ARG A 22 -20.56 -6.11 3.46
CA ARG A 22 -21.55 -7.17 3.52
C ARG A 22 -21.47 -8.03 2.28
N TYR A 23 -21.82 -9.31 2.41
CA TYR A 23 -21.86 -10.26 1.30
C TYR A 23 -23.29 -10.79 1.12
N ASP A 24 -23.84 -10.58 -0.07
CA ASP A 24 -25.09 -11.21 -0.49
C ASP A 24 -24.79 -12.53 -1.20
N LYS A 25 -25.09 -13.66 -0.56
CA LYS A 25 -24.89 -15.00 -1.12
C LYS A 25 -25.77 -15.27 -2.34
N SER A 26 -26.95 -14.65 -2.43
CA SER A 26 -27.90 -14.88 -3.52
C SER A 26 -27.46 -14.20 -4.81
N LEU A 27 -26.80 -13.05 -4.69
CA LEU A 27 -26.27 -12.29 -5.81
C LEU A 27 -24.78 -12.58 -6.08
N GLY A 28 -24.06 -13.14 -5.10
CA GLY A 28 -22.61 -13.32 -5.17
C GLY A 28 -21.83 -12.00 -5.07
N LEU A 29 -22.45 -10.94 -4.53
CA LEU A 29 -21.93 -9.57 -4.55
C LEU A 29 -21.61 -9.03 -3.15
N TYR A 30 -20.65 -8.12 -3.11
CA TYR A 30 -20.30 -7.34 -1.92
C TYR A 30 -20.88 -5.94 -1.99
N TYR A 31 -21.27 -5.39 -0.85
CA TYR A 31 -21.83 -4.05 -0.73
C TYR A 31 -21.55 -3.45 0.67
N THR A 32 -21.77 -2.15 0.83
CA THR A 32 -21.42 -1.35 2.01
C THR A 32 -22.60 -0.58 2.62
N VAL A 33 -23.82 -0.75 2.06
CA VAL A 33 -25.05 -0.03 2.44
C VAL A 33 -25.02 1.45 2.05
N ASN A 34 -23.90 1.95 1.53
CA ASN A 34 -23.79 3.27 0.93
C ASN A 34 -24.02 3.13 -0.59
N PRO A 35 -25.14 3.62 -1.14
CA PRO A 35 -25.44 3.47 -2.57
C PRO A 35 -24.36 4.07 -3.48
N ASP A 36 -23.69 5.14 -3.05
CA ASP A 36 -22.65 5.79 -3.85
C ASP A 36 -21.42 4.89 -3.99
N VAL A 37 -21.03 4.22 -2.91
CA VAL A 37 -19.91 3.25 -2.90
C VAL A 37 -20.34 1.98 -3.62
N ASP A 38 -21.55 1.49 -3.35
CA ASP A 38 -22.06 0.24 -3.88
C ASP A 38 -22.21 0.28 -5.40
N SER A 39 -22.61 1.44 -5.96
CA SER A 39 -22.67 1.65 -7.41
C SER A 39 -21.32 1.57 -8.12
N LEU A 40 -20.23 1.66 -7.36
CA LEU A 40 -18.86 1.59 -7.86
C LEU A 40 -18.19 0.23 -7.60
N ILE A 41 -18.75 -0.64 -6.78
CA ILE A 41 -18.19 -1.99 -6.57
C ILE A 41 -18.49 -2.83 -7.82
N ASN A 42 -17.44 -3.20 -8.55
CA ASN A 42 -17.57 -3.95 -9.80
C ASN A 42 -16.70 -5.22 -9.80
N PRO A 43 -17.26 -6.41 -9.57
CA PRO A 43 -16.50 -7.67 -9.58
C PRO A 43 -15.97 -8.05 -10.97
N ASP A 44 -16.57 -7.54 -12.05
CA ASP A 44 -16.31 -7.98 -13.43
C ASP A 44 -15.15 -7.24 -14.11
N VAL A 45 -14.35 -6.49 -13.34
CA VAL A 45 -13.14 -5.84 -13.88
C VAL A 45 -12.11 -6.91 -14.20
N GLU A 46 -12.01 -7.34 -15.46
CA GLU A 46 -10.97 -8.23 -15.98
C GLU A 46 -9.57 -7.64 -15.77
N SER A 47 -9.07 -7.85 -14.56
CA SER A 47 -7.75 -7.42 -14.11
C SER A 47 -7.10 -8.60 -13.42
N GLU A 48 -5.77 -8.65 -13.43
CA GLU A 48 -4.99 -9.62 -12.66
C GLU A 48 -5.37 -9.58 -11.16
N PHE A 49 -5.77 -8.40 -10.70
CA PHE A 49 -6.39 -8.18 -9.39
C PHE A 49 -7.64 -9.03 -9.15
N ALA A 50 -8.60 -9.07 -10.09
CA ALA A 50 -9.88 -9.75 -9.90
C ALA A 50 -9.74 -11.26 -9.72
N LYS A 51 -8.69 -11.86 -10.30
CA LYS A 51 -8.43 -13.30 -10.19
C LYS A 51 -7.76 -13.68 -8.87
N THR A 52 -6.89 -12.83 -8.36
CA THR A 52 -5.92 -13.20 -7.32
C THR A 52 -6.22 -12.55 -5.96
N LEU A 53 -6.63 -11.27 -5.97
CA LEU A 53 -6.72 -10.43 -4.78
C LEU A 53 -8.16 -10.01 -4.44
N TRP A 54 -9.11 -10.19 -5.35
CA TRP A 54 -10.52 -9.86 -5.11
C TRP A 54 -11.04 -10.56 -3.86
N ARG A 55 -11.67 -9.77 -2.98
CA ARG A 55 -12.20 -10.20 -1.67
C ARG A 55 -11.13 -10.70 -0.69
N ALA A 56 -9.86 -10.40 -0.93
CA ALA A 56 -8.82 -10.66 0.05
C ALA A 56 -9.09 -9.87 1.34
N LYS A 57 -8.81 -10.51 2.46
CA LYS A 57 -8.95 -9.95 3.80
C LYS A 57 -7.57 -9.74 4.41
N PHE A 58 -7.30 -8.51 4.81
CA PHE A 58 -6.05 -8.09 5.43
C PHE A 58 -6.26 -7.83 6.91
N ASN A 59 -5.46 -8.49 7.73
CA ASN A 59 -5.58 -8.47 9.19
C ASN A 59 -4.28 -8.08 9.90
N GLU A 60 -3.15 -8.20 9.21
CA GLU A 60 -1.82 -7.86 9.71
C GLU A 60 -1.22 -6.74 8.85
N TYR A 61 -0.33 -5.95 9.46
CA TYR A 61 0.38 -4.89 8.75
C TYR A 61 1.71 -4.56 9.42
N CYS A 62 2.62 -4.03 8.60
CA CYS A 62 3.83 -3.37 9.02
C CYS A 62 3.92 -2.00 8.35
N ILE A 63 4.64 -1.08 8.97
CA ILE A 63 4.85 0.28 8.48
C ILE A 63 6.34 0.51 8.36
N VAL A 64 6.77 1.07 7.24
CA VAL A 64 8.11 1.64 7.08
C VAL A 64 7.97 3.15 6.99
N SER A 65 8.50 3.85 7.98
CA SER A 65 8.40 5.31 8.10
C SER A 65 9.76 5.96 7.91
N ASN A 66 9.75 7.22 7.47
CA ASN A 66 10.94 8.05 7.37
C ASN A 66 10.57 9.48 7.75
N THR A 67 11.25 10.02 8.76
CA THR A 67 11.01 11.39 9.29
C THR A 67 11.12 12.51 8.25
N LYS A 68 11.72 12.24 7.10
CA LYS A 68 11.96 13.18 6.02
C LYS A 68 10.91 13.06 4.90
N ILE A 69 10.10 12.01 4.86
CA ILE A 69 9.11 11.74 3.80
C ILE A 69 7.71 11.90 4.41
N GLU A 70 6.76 12.48 3.66
CA GLU A 70 5.40 12.76 4.15
C GLU A 70 4.45 11.55 4.08
N GLU A 71 4.95 10.44 3.53
CA GLU A 71 4.22 9.20 3.33
C GLU A 71 4.96 8.03 4.00
N ASP A 72 4.20 7.22 4.71
CA ASP A 72 4.59 5.91 5.20
C ASP A 72 4.38 4.87 4.10
N VAL A 73 5.28 3.88 4.03
CA VAL A 73 5.07 2.69 3.21
C VAL A 73 4.35 1.65 4.08
N VAL A 74 3.12 1.34 3.73
CA VAL A 74 2.26 0.41 4.48
C VAL A 74 2.24 -0.93 3.76
N PHE A 75 2.64 -1.97 4.49
CA PHE A 75 2.58 -3.36 4.07
C PHE A 75 1.39 -4.01 4.73
N LEU A 76 0.46 -4.52 3.93
CA LEU A 76 -0.74 -5.22 4.40
C LEU A 76 -0.61 -6.70 4.05
N TYR A 77 -0.89 -7.55 5.03
CA TYR A 77 -0.85 -9.01 4.87
C TYR A 77 -2.21 -9.61 5.16
N GLY A 78 -2.56 -10.61 4.37
CA GLY A 78 -3.90 -11.18 4.38
C GLY A 78 -4.00 -12.48 3.61
N ASN A 79 -5.23 -12.93 3.40
CA ASN A 79 -5.54 -14.11 2.61
C ASN A 79 -6.62 -13.80 1.57
N ASN A 80 -6.50 -14.38 0.39
CA ASN A 80 -7.59 -14.37 -0.60
C ASN A 80 -8.68 -15.40 -0.25
N LEU A 81 -9.72 -15.47 -1.09
CA LEU A 81 -10.85 -16.38 -0.87
C LEU A 81 -10.49 -17.86 -0.80
N SER A 82 -9.43 -18.25 -1.51
CA SER A 82 -8.92 -19.62 -1.53
C SER A 82 -8.04 -19.91 -0.30
N GLY A 83 -7.89 -18.96 0.61
CA GLY A 83 -7.03 -19.06 1.78
C GLY A 83 -5.54 -18.90 1.47
N ARG A 84 -5.17 -18.42 0.27
CA ARG A 84 -3.77 -18.20 -0.09
C ARG A 84 -3.28 -16.87 0.50
N PRO A 85 -2.07 -16.84 1.09
CA PRO A 85 -1.47 -15.61 1.59
C PRO A 85 -1.19 -14.61 0.47
N VAL A 86 -1.57 -13.36 0.72
CA VAL A 86 -1.43 -12.23 -0.21
C VAL A 86 -0.91 -10.98 0.49
N TYR A 87 -0.40 -10.04 -0.29
CA TYR A 87 0.07 -8.75 0.20
C TYR A 87 -0.38 -7.58 -0.66
N ILE A 88 -0.41 -6.40 -0.03
CA ILE A 88 -0.49 -5.09 -0.68
C ILE A 88 0.57 -4.19 -0.06
N ILE A 89 1.25 -3.41 -0.90
CA ILE A 89 2.17 -2.35 -0.51
C ILE A 89 1.63 -1.05 -1.07
N CYS A 90 1.40 -0.08 -0.19
CA CYS A 90 0.86 1.22 -0.59
C CYS A 90 1.50 2.37 0.19
N LEU A 91 1.46 3.56 -0.41
CA LEU A 91 1.85 4.81 0.23
C LEU A 91 0.64 5.39 0.97
N TYR A 92 0.86 5.85 2.19
CA TYR A 92 -0.18 6.47 2.99
C TYR A 92 0.36 7.63 3.83
N PRO A 93 -0.38 8.73 4.03
CA PRO A 93 0.11 9.86 4.82
C PRO A 93 0.60 9.44 6.21
N VAL A 94 1.76 9.99 6.61
CA VAL A 94 2.44 9.64 7.87
C VAL A 94 1.49 9.79 9.07
N ALA A 95 1.59 8.86 10.01
CA ALA A 95 0.84 8.86 11.28
C ALA A 95 -0.70 8.78 11.12
N HIS A 96 -1.21 8.43 9.94
CA HIS A 96 -2.64 8.27 9.69
C HIS A 96 -3.12 6.82 9.62
N ILE A 97 -2.31 5.81 9.96
CA ILE A 97 -2.72 4.38 9.86
C ILE A 97 -4.06 4.08 10.55
N ARG A 98 -4.36 4.73 11.68
CA ARG A 98 -5.66 4.60 12.36
C ARG A 98 -6.83 4.99 11.46
N ARG A 99 -6.67 6.02 10.64
CA ARG A 99 -7.68 6.47 9.69
C ARG A 99 -7.88 5.44 8.58
N LEU A 100 -6.80 4.88 8.04
CA LEU A 100 -6.86 3.77 7.08
C LEU A 100 -7.66 2.59 7.66
N CYS A 101 -7.38 2.18 8.90
CA CYS A 101 -8.11 1.10 9.58
C CYS A 101 -9.60 1.41 9.80
N GLN A 102 -9.97 2.67 9.96
CA GLN A 102 -11.34 3.08 10.32
C GLN A 102 -12.22 3.42 9.12
N GLN A 103 -11.62 3.98 8.07
CA GLN A 103 -12.31 4.56 6.92
C GLN A 103 -11.99 3.82 5.62
N GLY A 104 -10.89 3.06 5.58
CA GLY A 104 -10.40 2.44 4.36
C GLY A 104 -9.56 3.39 3.51
N LEU A 105 -9.23 2.93 2.31
CA LEU A 105 -8.42 3.63 1.32
C LEU A 105 -8.83 3.19 -0.10
N ILE A 106 -8.95 4.16 -1.01
CA ILE A 106 -9.01 3.88 -2.45
C ILE A 106 -7.57 3.81 -2.97
N LEU A 107 -7.21 2.68 -3.53
CA LEU A 107 -5.94 2.41 -4.19
C LEU A 107 -6.04 2.78 -5.66
N ASN A 108 -5.03 3.48 -6.16
CA ASN A 108 -4.87 3.93 -7.53
C ASN A 108 -3.39 3.93 -7.91
N ASP A 109 -3.08 4.34 -9.14
CA ASP A 109 -1.72 4.33 -9.70
C ASP A 109 -0.73 5.26 -8.98
N ILE A 110 -1.19 6.11 -8.05
CA ILE A 110 -0.34 7.03 -7.28
C ILE A 110 0.10 6.40 -5.96
N ASN A 111 -0.82 5.71 -5.27
CA ASN A 111 -0.55 5.20 -3.93
C ASN A 111 -0.35 3.69 -3.86
N LEU A 112 -0.74 2.92 -4.88
CA LEU A 112 -0.46 1.49 -4.95
C LEU A 112 0.96 1.28 -5.47
N VAL A 113 1.81 0.65 -4.67
CA VAL A 113 3.20 0.36 -5.04
C VAL A 113 3.32 -1.04 -5.62
N SER A 114 2.74 -2.03 -4.95
CA SER A 114 2.79 -3.43 -5.38
C SER A 114 1.71 -4.26 -4.68
N CYS A 115 1.34 -5.39 -5.26
CA CYS A 115 0.43 -6.37 -4.65
C CYS A 115 0.62 -7.74 -5.30
N GLY A 116 0.30 -8.82 -4.57
CA GLY A 116 0.39 -10.16 -5.13
C GLY A 116 0.12 -11.29 -4.14
N GLU A 117 0.25 -12.52 -4.63
CA GLU A 117 0.35 -13.73 -3.82
C GLU A 117 1.79 -13.94 -3.37
N PHE A 118 1.96 -14.53 -2.19
CA PHE A 118 3.28 -14.99 -1.75
C PHE A 118 3.65 -16.30 -2.44
N ASP A 119 4.92 -16.41 -2.84
CA ASP A 119 5.48 -17.70 -3.24
C ASP A 119 5.75 -18.60 -2.03
N GLU A 120 6.08 -19.87 -2.29
CA GLU A 120 6.34 -20.86 -1.24
C GLU A 120 7.47 -20.46 -0.28
N SER A 121 8.46 -19.69 -0.75
CA SER A 121 9.61 -19.27 0.05
C SER A 121 9.23 -18.26 1.13
N MET A 122 8.17 -17.47 0.90
CA MET A 122 7.69 -16.46 1.84
C MET A 122 6.59 -16.96 2.77
N LEU A 123 6.00 -18.14 2.55
CA LEU A 123 4.86 -18.61 3.35
C LEU A 123 5.20 -18.82 4.84
N THR A 124 6.43 -19.23 5.14
CA THR A 124 6.89 -19.53 6.50
C THR A 124 7.41 -18.31 7.26
N LEU A 125 7.63 -17.19 6.57
CA LEU A 125 8.19 -15.97 7.14
C LEU A 125 7.16 -15.20 7.97
N SER A 126 7.65 -14.53 9.02
CA SER A 126 6.85 -13.57 9.78
C SER A 126 6.50 -12.33 8.93
N PRO A 127 5.46 -11.56 9.31
CA PRO A 127 5.20 -10.25 8.70
C PRO A 127 6.43 -9.34 8.68
N GLU A 128 7.22 -9.34 9.76
CA GLU A 128 8.44 -8.55 9.88
C GLU A 128 9.52 -8.98 8.86
N GLU A 129 9.69 -10.28 8.67
CA GLU A 129 10.62 -10.84 7.67
C GLU A 129 10.16 -10.53 6.24
N LYS A 130 8.89 -10.76 5.94
CA LYS A 130 8.27 -10.37 4.65
C LYS A 130 8.45 -8.88 4.37
N THR A 131 8.32 -8.03 5.38
CA THR A 131 8.48 -6.58 5.22
C THR A 131 9.89 -6.21 4.77
N LYS A 132 10.91 -6.81 5.40
CA LYS A 132 12.32 -6.55 5.04
C LYS A 132 12.60 -6.95 3.59
N ASP A 133 12.16 -8.14 3.19
CA ASP A 133 12.40 -8.66 1.83
C ASP A 133 11.63 -7.86 0.76
N LEU A 134 10.35 -7.57 1.02
CA LEU A 134 9.53 -6.78 0.10
C LEU A 134 10.03 -5.33 -0.02
N PHE A 135 10.48 -4.71 1.07
CA PHE A 135 10.99 -3.34 1.04
C PHE A 135 12.24 -3.22 0.16
N ALA A 136 13.15 -4.20 0.23
CA ALA A 136 14.31 -4.24 -0.66
C ALA A 136 13.91 -4.25 -2.16
N ASN A 137 12.83 -4.96 -2.50
CA ASN A 137 12.34 -5.07 -3.88
C ASN A 137 11.66 -3.80 -4.38
N ILE A 138 10.97 -3.06 -3.51
CA ILE A 138 10.23 -1.85 -3.89
C ILE A 138 11.00 -0.55 -3.70
N THR A 139 12.16 -0.57 -3.03
CA THR A 139 12.97 0.64 -2.74
C THR A 139 13.23 1.47 -4.02
N GLY A 140 13.51 0.80 -5.14
CA GLY A 140 13.77 1.47 -6.41
C GLY A 140 12.55 2.12 -7.09
N MET A 141 11.34 1.81 -6.61
CA MET A 141 10.06 2.35 -7.09
C MET A 141 9.60 3.56 -6.26
N LEU A 142 10.21 3.80 -5.10
CA LEU A 142 9.89 4.93 -4.24
C LEU A 142 10.61 6.19 -4.74
N ASP A 143 9.83 7.17 -5.21
CA ASP A 143 10.35 8.49 -5.58
C ASP A 143 10.22 9.47 -4.42
N VAL A 144 11.31 10.17 -4.09
CA VAL A 144 11.30 11.20 -3.04
C VAL A 144 11.44 12.57 -3.68
N SER A 145 10.40 13.39 -3.56
CA SER A 145 10.40 14.76 -4.12
C SER A 145 11.02 15.78 -3.15
N ARG A 146 11.94 16.62 -3.65
CA ARG A 146 12.66 17.64 -2.86
C ARG A 146 12.89 18.95 -3.60
N ARG A 147 13.22 20.00 -2.84
CA ARG A 147 13.62 21.32 -3.37
C ARG A 147 15.13 21.50 -3.55
N ASN A 148 15.93 20.51 -3.14
CA ASN A 148 17.37 20.49 -3.32
C ASN A 148 17.83 19.20 -4.01
N SER A 149 18.97 19.27 -4.69
CA SER A 149 19.56 18.17 -5.47
C SER A 149 20.61 17.37 -4.71
N THR A 150 20.97 17.78 -3.49
CA THR A 150 22.04 17.17 -2.70
C THR A 150 21.63 15.78 -2.25
N SER A 151 22.49 14.79 -2.48
CA SER A 151 22.29 13.44 -1.96
C SER A 151 22.32 13.43 -0.44
N TYR A 152 21.53 12.56 0.18
CA TYR A 152 21.47 12.49 1.64
C TYR A 152 21.07 11.10 2.14
N LEU A 153 21.55 10.80 3.35
CA LEU A 153 21.20 9.56 4.03
C LEU A 153 19.78 9.68 4.62
N ASN A 154 19.00 8.64 4.35
CA ASN A 154 17.66 8.42 4.86
C ASN A 154 17.67 7.21 5.77
N ARG A 155 17.07 7.35 6.94
CA ARG A 155 16.81 6.25 7.87
C ARG A 155 15.33 5.89 7.74
N PHE A 156 15.09 4.60 7.55
CA PHE A 156 13.77 3.99 7.47
C PHE A 156 13.57 3.13 8.71
N ASP A 157 12.52 3.44 9.47
CA ASP A 157 12.16 2.76 10.71
C ASP A 157 10.98 1.82 10.44
N PHE A 158 11.12 0.55 10.84
CA PHE A 158 10.15 -0.49 10.56
C PHE A 158 9.37 -0.85 11.81
N PHE A 159 8.05 -0.66 11.76
CA PHE A 159 7.14 -0.89 12.88
C PHE A 159 6.17 -2.02 12.57
N ASN A 160 5.97 -2.92 13.53
CA ASN A 160 4.94 -3.96 13.42
C ASN A 160 3.56 -3.40 13.83
N SER A 161 2.54 -4.25 13.76
CA SER A 161 1.16 -3.84 14.04
C SER A 161 0.90 -3.41 15.50
N GLN A 162 1.80 -3.76 16.41
CA GLN A 162 1.83 -3.41 17.83
C GLN A 162 2.51 -2.06 18.08
N GLY A 163 3.15 -1.48 17.06
CA GLY A 163 3.92 -0.24 17.15
C GLY A 163 5.35 -0.45 17.64
N GLU A 164 5.85 -1.68 17.64
CA GLU A 164 7.21 -2.01 18.04
C GLU A 164 8.16 -1.82 16.86
N LEU A 165 9.27 -1.10 17.09
CA LEU A 165 10.36 -0.97 16.13
C LEU A 165 11.12 -2.31 16.06
N PHE A 166 11.11 -2.96 14.90
CA PHE A 166 11.77 -4.27 14.72
C PHE A 166 12.97 -4.22 13.76
N HIS A 167 13.10 -3.16 12.97
CA HIS A 167 14.22 -3.00 12.04
C HIS A 167 14.47 -1.53 11.71
N GLU A 168 15.71 -1.24 11.31
CA GLU A 168 16.15 0.06 10.81
C GLU A 168 16.99 -0.18 9.56
N GLU A 169 16.72 0.56 8.49
CA GLU A 169 17.52 0.52 7.28
C GLU A 169 17.94 1.92 6.83
N TYR A 170 19.14 2.04 6.28
CA TYR A 170 19.67 3.30 5.79
C TYR A 170 19.83 3.23 4.27
N LYS A 171 19.21 4.17 3.55
CA LYS A 171 19.34 4.31 2.09
C LYS A 171 19.81 5.70 1.73
N THR A 172 20.61 5.82 0.68
CA THR A 172 21.02 7.12 0.16
C THR A 172 20.02 7.57 -0.89
N ALA A 173 19.42 8.74 -0.71
CA ALA A 173 18.66 9.38 -1.77
C ALA A 173 19.65 10.09 -2.71
N VAL A 174 19.64 9.73 -3.98
CA VAL A 174 20.45 10.35 -5.04
C VAL A 174 19.55 11.00 -6.08
N LEU A 175 20.02 12.08 -6.70
CA LEU A 175 19.25 12.78 -7.72
C LEU A 175 18.95 11.85 -8.90
N ARG A 176 17.66 11.74 -9.25
CA ARG A 176 17.19 11.03 -10.44
C ARG A 176 16.89 12.00 -11.57
N ASN A 177 16.08 13.02 -11.29
CA ASN A 177 15.64 14.01 -12.28
C ASN A 177 15.33 15.36 -11.63
N ALA A 178 15.36 16.43 -12.42
CA ALA A 178 14.92 17.76 -12.03
C ALA A 178 13.73 18.17 -12.89
N ILE A 179 12.62 18.55 -12.25
CA ILE A 179 11.42 19.06 -12.87
C ILE A 179 11.39 20.57 -12.63
N VAL A 180 11.32 21.35 -13.70
CA VAL A 180 11.29 22.82 -13.63
C VAL A 180 9.91 23.30 -14.03
N CYS A 181 9.21 23.96 -13.11
CA CYS A 181 7.99 24.69 -13.43
C CYS A 181 8.35 26.00 -14.13
N GLN A 182 8.17 26.07 -15.46
CA GLN A 182 8.55 27.25 -16.24
C GLN A 182 7.79 28.52 -15.85
N ALA A 183 6.54 28.40 -15.38
CA ALA A 183 5.71 29.54 -14.99
C ALA A 183 6.14 30.21 -13.67
N SER A 184 6.70 29.43 -12.73
CA SER A 184 7.08 29.93 -11.40
C SER A 184 8.59 29.91 -11.14
N GLY A 185 9.39 29.36 -12.06
CA GLY A 185 10.81 29.10 -11.88
C GLY A 185 11.13 28.06 -10.79
N THR A 186 10.12 27.41 -10.21
CA THR A 186 10.30 26.47 -9.10
C THR A 186 10.88 25.16 -9.62
N GLN A 187 11.96 24.69 -9.00
CA GLN A 187 12.61 23.43 -9.31
C GLN A 187 12.25 22.38 -8.25
N VAL A 188 11.77 21.23 -8.69
CA VAL A 188 11.52 20.05 -7.85
C VAL A 188 12.43 18.93 -8.34
N PHE A 189 13.26 18.42 -7.45
CA PHE A 189 14.16 17.32 -7.69
C PHE A 189 13.50 16.02 -7.26
N SER A 190 13.37 15.09 -8.19
CA SER A 190 12.99 13.70 -7.93
C SER A 190 14.26 12.94 -7.57
N MET A 191 14.26 12.34 -6.38
CA MET A 191 15.37 11.57 -5.83
C MET A 191 14.99 10.08 -5.84
N LYS A 192 15.94 9.21 -6.19
CA LYS A 192 15.83 7.76 -6.09
C LYS A 192 16.59 7.24 -4.88
N LEU A 193 16.04 6.23 -4.20
CA LEU A 193 16.73 5.54 -3.11
C LEU A 193 17.69 4.46 -3.64
N GLN A 194 18.91 4.42 -3.08
CA GLN A 194 19.95 3.43 -3.31
C GLN A 194 20.41 2.81 -2.00
#